data_AF-A0A9D5DW47-F1
#
_entry.id   AF-A0A9D5DW47-F1
#
_cell.length_a   1.000
_cell.length_b   1.000
_cell.length_c   1.000
_cell.angle_alpha   90.00
_cell.angle_beta   90.00
_cell.angle_gamma   90.00
#
_symmetry.space_group_name_H-M   'P 1'
#
loop_
_entity.id
_entity.type
_entity.pdbx_description
1 polymer ?
#
loop_
_entity_poly.entity_id
_entity_poly.type
_entity_poly.pdbx_seq_one_letter_code
_entity_poly.pdbx_strand_id
1 'polypeptide(L)' 'QYTVEVLALSDKRGPALQAQTLYRETEDSRARRKTLSDNLKLQPVPVSPGGRPTKRDRREIEKLKGGDW' A
#
# COMPACT_ATOMS: atom_id res chain seq x y z
N GLN A 1 1.03 8.26 6.84
CA GLN A 1 0.14 9.22 7.51
C GLN A 1 0.23 10.55 6.79
N TYR A 2 -0.88 11.28 6.63
CA TYR A 2 -0.91 12.61 6.01
C TYR A 2 -1.19 13.67 7.07
N THR A 3 -0.43 14.76 7.03
CA THR A 3 -0.67 15.94 7.86
C THR A 3 -0.85 17.13 6.94
N VAL A 4 -2.06 17.70 6.96
CA VAL A 4 -2.50 18.77 6.07
C VAL A 4 -3.05 19.93 6.88
N GLU A 5 -2.83 21.14 6.37
CA GLU A 5 -3.48 22.35 6.82
C GLU A 5 -4.70 22.61 5.94
N VAL A 6 -5.81 22.97 6.56
CA VAL A 6 -7.06 23.30 5.86
C VAL A 6 -7.02 24.77 5.46
N LEU A 7 -7.06 25.07 4.17
CA LEU A 7 -7.03 26.43 3.64
C LEU A 7 -8.43 27.00 3.45
N ALA A 8 -9.38 26.15 3.05
CA ALA A 8 -10.76 26.54 2.79
C ALA A 8 -11.71 25.38 3.04
N LEU A 9 -12.98 25.70 3.25
CA LEU A 9 -14.07 24.73 3.38
C LEU A 9 -14.93 24.74 2.11
N SER A 10 -15.44 23.58 1.74
CA SER A 10 -16.39 23.41 0.64
C SER A 10 -17.47 22.43 1.07
N ASP A 11 -18.73 22.80 0.85
CA ASP A 11 -19.88 21.95 1.17
C ASP A 11 -20.17 20.91 0.07
N LYS A 12 -19.43 20.97 -1.03
CA LYS A 12 -19.59 20.08 -2.18
C LYS A 12 -18.29 19.36 -2.49
N ARG A 13 -18.39 18.07 -2.80
CA ARG A 13 -17.28 17.27 -3.33
C ARG A 13 -17.09 17.63 -4.81
N GLY A 14 -15.93 18.20 -5.15
CA GLY A 14 -15.59 18.63 -6.51
C GLY A 14 -14.55 17.74 -7.21
N PRO A 15 -14.16 18.11 -8.44
CA PRO A 15 -13.05 17.51 -9.17
C PRO A 15 -11.73 17.58 -8.39
N ALA A 16 -10.80 16.67 -8.70
CA ALA A 16 -9.53 16.55 -7.99
C ALA A 16 -8.74 17.87 -7.94
N LEU A 17 -8.68 18.61 -9.06
CA LEU A 17 -7.97 19.88 -9.12
C LEU A 17 -8.55 20.93 -8.17
N GLN A 18 -9.87 21.00 -8.07
CA GLN A 18 -10.56 21.93 -7.16
C GLN A 18 -10.41 21.48 -5.70
N ALA A 19 -10.47 20.17 -5.41
CA ALA A 19 -10.28 19.68 -4.05
C ALA A 19 -8.85 19.94 -3.52
N GLN A 20 -7.84 19.89 -4.40
CA GLN A 20 -6.45 20.17 -4.04
C GLN A 20 -6.22 21.60 -3.56
N THR A 21 -7.03 22.57 -3.98
CA THR A 21 -6.86 23.96 -3.52
C THR A 21 -7.37 24.19 -2.09
N LEU A 22 -8.14 23.25 -1.53
CA LEU A 22 -8.76 23.38 -0.20
C LEU A 22 -7.80 23.05 0.94
N TYR A 23 -6.66 22.42 0.66
CA TYR A 23 -5.70 22.01 1.68
C TYR A 23 -4.26 22.12 1.18
N ARG A 24 -3.33 22.26 2.12
CA ARG A 24 -1.89 22.19 1.86
C ARG A 24 -1.27 21.11 2.72
N GLU A 25 -0.52 20.21 2.11
CA GLU A 25 0.27 19.23 2.88
C GLU A 25 1.51 19.91 3.48
N THR A 26 1.77 19.60 4.76
CA THR A 26 2.97 20.06 5.48
C THR A 26 4.24 19.45 4.87
N GLU A 27 5.34 20.21 4.94
CA GLU A 27 6.63 19.77 4.38
C GLU A 27 7.15 18.51 5.08
N ASP A 28 6.99 18.42 6.40
CA ASP A 28 7.33 17.24 7.18
C ASP A 28 6.56 15.99 6.72
N SER A 29 5.25 16.10 6.48
CA SER A 29 4.44 15.00 5.96
C SER A 29 4.96 14.53 4.60
N ARG A 30 5.29 15.47 3.71
CA ARG A 30 5.85 15.16 2.38
C ARG A 30 7.21 14.48 2.48
N ALA A 31 8.10 14.95 3.34
CA ALA A 31 9.42 14.38 3.55
C ALA A 31 9.34 12.95 4.10
N ARG A 32 8.46 12.68 5.07
CA ARG A 32 8.21 11.34 5.60
C ARG A 32 7.68 10.38 4.53
N ARG A 33 6.79 10.84 3.64
CA ARG A 33 6.30 10.00 2.53
C ARG A 33 7.40 9.70 1.52
N LYS A 34 8.23 10.69 1.20
CA LYS A 34 9.35 10.52 0.27
C LYS A 34 10.35 9.48 0.81
N THR A 35 10.80 9.67 2.05
CA THR A 35 11.72 8.72 2.72
C THR A 35 11.15 7.32 2.80
N LEU A 36 9.86 7.16 3.17
CA LEU A 36 9.21 5.85 3.18
C LEU A 36 9.10 5.24 1.78
N SER A 37 8.78 6.03 0.76
CA SER A 37 8.76 5.55 -0.63
C SER A 37 10.14 5.10 -1.10
N ASP A 38 11.18 5.84 -0.76
CA ASP A 38 12.55 5.52 -1.14
C ASP A 38 13.02 4.25 -0.40
N ASN A 39 12.71 4.12 0.89
CA ASN A 39 12.96 2.90 1.66
C ASN A 39 12.25 1.68 1.05
N LEU A 40 10.99 1.80 0.64
CA LEU A 40 10.26 0.71 0.00
C LEU A 40 10.85 0.33 -1.37
N LYS A 41 11.32 1.30 -2.15
CA LYS A 41 12.01 1.02 -3.43
C LYS A 41 13.36 0.32 -3.22
N LEU A 42 14.06 0.62 -2.14
CA LEU A 42 15.33 0.00 -1.77
C LEU A 42 15.15 -1.40 -1.19
N GLN A 43 13.95 -1.75 -0.71
CA GLN A 43 13.71 -3.09 -0.20
C GLN A 43 13.84 -4.14 -1.31
N PRO A 44 14.50 -5.27 -1.05
CA PRO A 44 14.53 -6.37 -2.00
C PRO A 44 13.10 -6.83 -2.27
N VAL A 45 12.79 -7.09 -3.55
CA VAL A 45 11.50 -7.63 -3.94
C VAL A 45 11.26 -8.92 -3.14
N PRO A 46 10.16 -9.04 -2.38
CA PRO A 46 9.90 -10.25 -1.64
C PRO A 46 9.87 -11.41 -2.63
N VAL A 47 10.65 -12.44 -2.34
CA VAL A 47 10.64 -13.67 -3.15
C VAL A 47 9.28 -14.31 -2.92
N SER A 48 8.35 -14.03 -3.84
CA SER A 48 7.07 -14.71 -3.85
C SER A 48 7.37 -16.19 -4.05
N PRO A 49 6.87 -17.10 -3.19
CA PRO A 49 6.96 -18.53 -3.48
C PRO A 49 6.29 -18.72 -4.83
N GLY A 50 7.09 -19.11 -5.82
CA GLY A 50 6.77 -18.93 -7.23
C GLY A 50 5.36 -19.43 -7.59
N GLY A 51 4.55 -18.52 -8.13
CA GLY A 51 3.26 -18.84 -8.75
C GLY A 51 2.28 -19.66 -7.90
N ARG A 52 1.29 -20.21 -8.58
CA ARG A 52 0.33 -21.14 -7.97
C ARG A 52 1.05 -22.47 -7.68
N PRO A 53 0.84 -23.11 -6.51
CA PRO A 53 1.49 -24.37 -6.16
C PRO A 53 1.37 -25.39 -7.29
N THR A 54 2.47 -26.09 -7.60
CA THR A 54 2.43 -27.16 -8.59
C THR A 54 1.58 -28.32 -8.04
N LYS A 55 1.24 -29.29 -8.90
CA LYS A 55 0.47 -30.48 -8.46
C LYS A 55 1.16 -31.23 -7.32
N ARG A 56 2.50 -31.24 -7.27
CA ARG A 56 3.27 -31.86 -6.18
C ARG A 56 3.12 -31.07 -4.90
N ASP A 57 3.37 -29.76 -4.97
CA ASP A 57 3.30 -28.87 -3.80
C ASP A 57 1.90 -28.85 -3.20
N ARG A 58 0.85 -28.83 -4.04
CA ARG A 58 -0.54 -28.97 -3.58
C ARG A 58 -0.77 -30.27 -2.80
N ARG A 59 -0.27 -31.40 -3.29
CA ARG A 59 -0.41 -32.70 -2.60
C ARG A 59 0.36 -32.73 -1.27
N GLU A 60 1.51 -32.07 -1.20
CA GLU A 60 2.27 -31.93 0.05
C GLU A 60 1.53 -31.04 1.06
N ILE A 61 0.93 -29.94 0.60
CA ILE A 61 0.07 -29.08 1.42
C ILE A 61 -1.16 -29.86 1.91
N GLU A 62 -1.79 -30.67 1.06
CA GLU A 62 -2.94 -31.52 1.43
C GLU A 62 -2.55 -32.55 2.50
N LYS A 63 -1.36 -33.16 2.40
CA LYS A 63 -0.83 -34.07 3.44
C LYS A 63 -0.57 -33.35 4.77
N LEU A 64 0.04 -32.17 4.71
CA LEU A 64 0.36 -31.37 5.91
C LEU A 64 -0.89 -30.83 6.62
N LYS A 65 -1.96 -30.54 5.86
CA LYS A 65 -3.23 -30.07 6.42
C LYS A 65 -4.06 -31.17 7.12
N GLY A 66 -3.54 -32.39 7.22
CA GLY A 66 -4.25 -33.48 7.88
C GLY A 66 -5.49 -33.90 7.08
N GLY A 67 -5.31 -34.19 5.79
CA GLY A 67 -6.31 -34.93 5.03
C GLY A 67 -6.43 -36.34 5.59
N ASP A 68 -7.14 -36.48 6.71
CA ASP A 68 -7.88 -37.68 7.01
C ASP A 68 -8.80 -37.94 5.82
N TRP A 69 -8.70 -39.18 5.33
CA TRP A 69 -9.39 -39.73 4.19
C TRP A 69 -10.92 -39.69 4.36
#